data_AF-A0A922LRX5-F1
#
_entry.id   AF-A0A922LRX5-F1
#
_cell.length_a   1.000
_cell.length_b   1.000
_cell.length_c   1.000
_cell.angle_alpha   90.00
_cell.angle_beta   90.00
_cell.angle_gamma   90.00
#
_symmetry.space_group_name_H-M   'P 1'
#
loop_
_entity.id
_entity.type
_entity.pdbx_description
1 polymer ?
#
loop_
_entity_poly.entity_id
_entity_poly.type
_entity_poly.pdbx_seq_one_letter_code
_entity_poly.pdbx_strand_id
1 'polypeptide(L)'
;MVPIPQYPLYSATNAEYNAYQIDYYLDESNGWDLSIEQLEEALKKCNDKCIPRALVVINPGNPTGQLLSKDTITKVLKFAYKHNLVVLADEVYQHNIYSPDTGFISFKRALYDIGGRISNELQLASFMSCSKGYMGECGLRGGYCELVNFPEDVQQQLYKSLSARLCSSLLGQLTMDVVVNPPKPHEPSYNSFMKEKSSVLEELKQKAELTTKSLNSLQGFSCNPITGAMYAFPRIDLPRKAIEIAKLVNVP
;
A
#
# COMPACT_ATOMS: atom_id res chain seq x y z
N MET A 1 -2.23 -13.20 2.77
CA MET A 1 -1.73 -12.47 3.95
C MET A 1 -2.02 -11.00 3.75
N VAL A 2 -2.60 -10.33 4.74
CA VAL A 2 -3.10 -8.96 4.65
C VAL A 2 -2.69 -8.19 5.92
N PRO A 3 -2.23 -6.93 5.83
CA PRO A 3 -1.78 -6.18 7.00
C PRO A 3 -2.94 -5.89 7.95
N ILE A 4 -2.62 -5.73 9.23
CA ILE A 4 -3.50 -5.15 10.24
C ILE A 4 -2.75 -3.96 10.89
N PRO A 5 -3.33 -2.74 10.86
CA PRO A 5 -4.57 -2.36 10.17
C PRO A 5 -4.44 -2.39 8.62
N GLN A 6 -5.58 -2.43 7.91
CA GLN A 6 -5.64 -2.52 6.44
C GLN A 6 -6.62 -1.52 5.82
N TYR A 7 -6.43 -1.28 4.52
CA TYR A 7 -7.50 -0.83 3.64
C TYR A 7 -8.54 -1.98 3.44
N PRO A 8 -9.81 -1.82 3.84
CA PRO A 8 -10.77 -2.93 3.92
C PRO A 8 -11.16 -3.61 2.60
N LEU A 9 -10.70 -3.11 1.44
CA LEU A 9 -10.94 -3.77 0.16
C LEU A 9 -10.44 -5.22 0.16
N TYR A 10 -9.30 -5.50 0.79
CA TYR A 10 -8.72 -6.84 0.79
C TYR A 10 -9.55 -7.84 1.58
N SER A 11 -10.03 -7.46 2.77
CA SER A 11 -10.90 -8.33 3.57
C SER A 11 -12.27 -8.54 2.93
N ALA A 12 -12.86 -7.50 2.35
CA ALA A 12 -14.10 -7.62 1.58
C ALA A 12 -13.94 -8.54 0.37
N THR A 13 -12.85 -8.39 -0.39
CA THR A 13 -12.55 -9.25 -1.55
C THR A 13 -12.32 -10.70 -1.11
N ASN A 14 -11.57 -10.93 -0.03
CA ASN A 14 -11.37 -12.29 0.50
C ASN A 14 -12.71 -12.93 0.88
N ALA A 15 -13.61 -12.20 1.53
CA ALA A 15 -14.95 -12.70 1.86
C ALA A 15 -15.78 -13.02 0.61
N GLU A 16 -15.77 -12.15 -0.41
CA GLU A 16 -16.49 -12.35 -1.68
C GLU A 16 -16.06 -13.62 -2.41
N TYR A 17 -14.75 -13.89 -2.45
CA TYR A 17 -14.18 -15.07 -3.11
C TYR A 17 -14.02 -16.27 -2.18
N ASN A 18 -14.56 -16.22 -0.96
CA ASN A 18 -14.43 -17.26 0.07
C ASN A 18 -12.96 -17.69 0.31
N ALA A 19 -12.04 -16.72 0.26
CA ALA A 19 -10.63 -16.92 0.51
C ALA A 19 -10.31 -16.77 2.00
N TYR A 20 -9.45 -17.64 2.51
CA TYR A 20 -9.00 -17.56 3.90
C TYR A 20 -8.04 -16.38 4.09
N GLN A 21 -8.37 -15.46 5.01
CA GLN A 21 -7.50 -14.34 5.35
C GLN A 21 -6.47 -14.71 6.42
N ILE A 22 -5.20 -14.45 6.11
CA ILE A 22 -4.10 -14.53 7.08
C ILE A 22 -3.71 -13.12 7.47
N ASP A 23 -3.98 -12.75 8.71
CA ASP A 23 -3.61 -11.44 9.25
C ASP A 23 -2.13 -11.41 9.65
N TYR A 24 -1.41 -10.36 9.24
CA TYR A 24 -0.13 -10.01 9.84
C TYR A 24 -0.23 -8.60 10.40
N TYR A 25 0.32 -8.38 11.59
CA TYR A 25 0.19 -7.10 12.29
C TYR A 25 1.38 -6.22 11.95
N LEU A 26 1.15 -4.94 11.69
CA LEU A 26 2.19 -3.94 11.55
C LEU A 26 2.68 -3.49 12.93
N ASP A 27 3.96 -3.13 13.06
CA ASP A 27 4.54 -2.73 14.33
C ASP A 27 4.31 -1.24 14.61
N GLU A 28 3.23 -0.94 15.34
CA GLU A 28 2.91 0.43 15.79
C GLU A 28 4.08 1.08 16.54
N SER A 29 4.80 0.32 17.38
CA SER A 29 5.88 0.87 18.20
C SER A 29 7.11 1.30 17.38
N ASN A 30 7.24 0.74 16.17
CA ASN A 30 8.29 1.04 15.22
C ASN A 30 7.72 1.73 13.96
N GLY A 31 6.80 2.68 14.14
CA GLY A 31 6.33 3.54 13.04
C GLY A 31 5.49 2.81 11.97
N TRP A 32 4.81 1.73 12.35
CA TRP A 32 4.04 0.85 11.46
C TRP A 32 4.88 0.09 10.44
N ASP A 33 6.18 -0.13 10.72
CA ASP A 33 7.05 -0.94 9.89
C ASP A 33 6.61 -2.42 9.88
N LEU A 34 7.13 -3.17 8.91
CA LEU A 34 6.80 -4.56 8.68
C LEU A 34 7.97 -5.47 9.12
N SER A 35 7.71 -6.35 10.09
CA SER A 35 8.69 -7.32 10.60
C SER A 35 8.53 -8.70 9.95
N ILE A 36 9.66 -9.34 9.63
CA ILE A 36 9.68 -10.72 9.10
C ILE A 36 9.25 -11.72 10.16
N GLU A 37 9.58 -11.46 11.43
CA GLU A 37 9.15 -12.26 12.57
C GLU A 37 7.62 -12.30 12.67
N GLN A 38 6.95 -11.16 12.49
CA GLN A 38 5.49 -11.09 12.46
C GLN A 38 4.89 -11.85 11.26
N LEU A 39 5.52 -11.79 10.08
CA LEU A 39 5.08 -12.56 8.92
C LEU A 39 5.23 -14.08 9.13
N GLU A 40 6.36 -14.53 9.69
CA GLU A 40 6.59 -15.94 10.03
C GLU A 40 5.58 -16.43 11.08
N GLU A 41 5.29 -15.61 12.11
CA GLU A 41 4.28 -15.93 13.12
C GLU A 41 2.87 -16.04 12.52
N ALA A 42 2.51 -15.15 11.60
CA ALA A 42 1.23 -15.19 10.89
C ALA A 42 1.06 -16.48 10.08
N LEU A 43 2.11 -16.91 9.36
CA LEU A 43 2.11 -18.19 8.64
C LEU A 43 1.96 -19.37 9.61
N LYS A 44 2.71 -19.39 10.71
CA LYS A 44 2.63 -20.44 11.72
C LYS A 44 1.22 -20.56 12.32
N LYS A 45 0.54 -19.44 12.57
CA LYS A 45 -0.85 -19.42 13.09
C LYS A 45 -1.90 -19.90 12.07
N CYS A 46 -1.60 -19.86 10.76
CA CYS A 46 -2.46 -20.45 9.72
C CYS A 46 -2.15 -21.93 9.45
N ASN A 47 -1.14 -22.54 10.09
CA ASN A 47 -0.81 -23.93 9.82
C ASN A 47 -2.06 -24.82 9.93
N ASP A 48 -2.24 -25.70 8.94
CA ASP A 48 -3.37 -26.63 8.81
C ASP A 48 -4.76 -25.99 8.55
N LYS A 49 -4.88 -24.65 8.46
CA LYS A 49 -6.14 -23.97 8.16
C LYS A 49 -6.28 -23.57 6.69
N CYS A 50 -5.14 -23.25 6.06
CA CYS A 50 -5.09 -22.71 4.72
C CYS A 50 -3.77 -23.07 4.03
N ILE A 51 -3.73 -22.97 2.70
CA ILE A 51 -2.47 -22.92 1.95
C ILE A 51 -2.20 -21.44 1.64
N PRO A 52 -1.18 -20.81 2.23
CA PRO A 52 -0.80 -19.44 1.92
C PRO A 52 -0.41 -19.30 0.44
N ARG A 53 -0.98 -18.31 -0.27
CA ARG A 53 -0.73 -18.11 -1.71
C ARG A 53 -0.19 -16.72 -2.07
N ALA A 54 -0.56 -15.70 -1.31
CA ALA A 54 -0.22 -14.32 -1.62
C ALA A 54 0.03 -13.49 -0.36
N LEU A 55 0.91 -12.50 -0.49
CA LEU A 55 1.20 -11.45 0.49
C LEU A 55 0.86 -10.10 -0.12
N VAL A 56 -0.12 -9.41 0.48
CA VAL A 56 -0.43 -8.02 0.15
C VAL A 56 0.49 -7.13 0.96
N VAL A 57 1.09 -6.13 0.32
CA VAL A 57 1.82 -5.05 1.00
C VAL A 57 1.30 -3.72 0.47
N ILE A 58 0.90 -2.83 1.37
CA ILE A 58 0.40 -1.50 1.04
C ILE A 58 1.50 -0.49 1.37
N ASN A 59 2.07 0.16 0.36
CA ASN A 59 3.21 1.08 0.53
C ASN A 59 3.17 2.24 -0.50
N PRO A 60 3.04 3.51 -0.07
CA PRO A 60 2.78 3.99 1.29
C PRO A 60 1.48 3.43 1.89
N GLY A 61 1.47 3.19 3.19
CA GLY A 61 0.39 2.46 3.86
C GLY A 61 -0.89 3.25 4.08
N ASN A 62 -2.01 2.53 4.05
CA ASN A 62 -3.36 3.01 4.36
C ASN A 62 -4.02 2.01 5.32
N PRO A 63 -4.44 2.41 6.54
CA PRO A 63 -4.62 3.80 7.03
C PRO A 63 -3.41 4.43 7.73
N THR A 64 -2.29 3.73 7.81
CA THR A 64 -1.17 4.03 8.73
C THR A 64 -0.23 5.14 8.28
N GLY A 65 -0.19 5.47 6.98
CA GLY A 65 0.59 6.60 6.48
C GLY A 65 2.11 6.40 6.51
N GLN A 66 2.60 5.18 6.70
CA GLN A 66 4.03 4.86 6.73
C GLN A 66 4.59 4.59 5.33
N LEU A 67 5.89 4.84 5.17
CA LEU A 67 6.68 4.50 4.00
C LEU A 67 7.72 3.44 4.37
N LEU A 68 7.71 2.31 3.68
CA LEU A 68 8.66 1.23 3.92
C LEU A 68 10.05 1.56 3.37
N SER A 69 11.08 1.16 4.11
CA SER A 69 12.48 1.28 3.68
C SER A 69 12.83 0.25 2.59
N LYS A 70 13.89 0.51 1.81
CA LYS A 70 14.42 -0.46 0.83
C LYS A 70 14.78 -1.80 1.48
N ASP A 71 15.34 -1.74 2.69
CA ASP A 71 15.77 -2.92 3.43
C ASP A 71 14.56 -3.76 3.85
N THR A 72 13.51 -3.12 4.38
CA THR A 72 12.24 -3.78 4.70
C THR A 72 11.64 -4.45 3.45
N ILE A 73 11.51 -3.70 2.35
CA ILE A 73 10.98 -4.24 1.08
C ILE A 73 11.80 -5.45 0.62
N THR A 74 13.14 -5.36 0.71
CA THR A 74 14.06 -6.43 0.33
C THR A 74 13.88 -7.68 1.19
N LYS A 75 13.74 -7.52 2.50
CA LYS A 75 13.47 -8.61 3.44
C LYS A 75 12.13 -9.27 3.14
N VAL A 76 11.10 -8.48 2.82
CA VAL A 76 9.77 -8.98 2.45
C VAL A 76 9.80 -9.79 1.15
N LEU A 77 10.49 -9.31 0.11
CA LEU A 77 10.65 -10.04 -1.15
C LEU A 77 11.38 -11.38 -0.93
N LYS A 78 12.43 -11.41 -0.12
CA LYS A 78 13.14 -12.65 0.26
C LYS A 78 12.23 -13.61 1.03
N PHE A 79 11.43 -13.11 1.96
CA PHE A 79 10.44 -13.90 2.69
C PHE A 79 9.40 -14.49 1.74
N ALA A 80 8.83 -13.69 0.84
CA ALA A 80 7.82 -14.15 -0.12
C ALA A 80 8.39 -15.24 -1.04
N TYR A 81 9.63 -15.09 -1.50
CA TYR A 81 10.31 -16.11 -2.29
C TYR A 81 10.54 -17.41 -1.51
N LYS A 82 11.02 -17.32 -0.27
CA LYS A 82 11.23 -18.48 0.62
C LYS A 82 9.95 -19.31 0.82
N HIS A 83 8.80 -18.63 0.92
CA HIS A 83 7.51 -19.25 1.20
C HIS A 83 6.62 -19.44 -0.04
N ASN A 84 7.17 -19.22 -1.24
CA ASN A 84 6.45 -19.34 -2.51
C ASN A 84 5.13 -18.54 -2.57
N LEU A 85 5.19 -17.28 -2.12
CA LEU A 85 4.06 -16.36 -2.08
C LEU A 85 4.12 -15.38 -3.25
N VAL A 86 2.98 -15.16 -3.90
CA VAL A 86 2.81 -14.02 -4.81
C VAL A 86 2.83 -12.72 -4.01
N VAL A 87 3.59 -11.72 -4.44
CA VAL A 87 3.56 -10.39 -3.83
C VAL A 87 2.57 -9.51 -4.56
N LEU A 88 1.60 -8.96 -3.83
CA LEU A 88 0.64 -7.96 -4.30
C LEU A 88 1.05 -6.61 -3.71
N ALA A 89 1.81 -5.82 -4.45
CA ALA A 89 2.33 -4.52 -4.02
C ALA A 89 1.33 -3.41 -4.39
N ASP A 90 0.56 -2.94 -3.41
CA ASP A 90 -0.33 -1.79 -3.55
C ASP A 90 0.45 -0.49 -3.36
N GLU A 91 0.77 0.14 -4.48
CA GLU A 91 1.66 1.30 -4.58
C GLU A 91 0.89 2.56 -5.01
N VAL A 92 -0.43 2.60 -4.79
CA VAL A 92 -1.30 3.69 -5.26
C VAL A 92 -0.95 5.07 -4.69
N TYR A 93 -0.25 5.12 -3.55
CA TYR A 93 0.19 6.36 -2.91
C TYR A 93 1.65 6.73 -3.22
N GLN A 94 2.31 6.09 -4.20
CA GLN A 94 3.75 6.27 -4.49
C GLN A 94 4.23 7.72 -4.70
N HIS A 95 3.32 8.64 -5.01
CA HIS A 95 3.62 10.07 -5.20
C HIS A 95 3.33 10.95 -3.98
N ASN A 96 2.68 10.42 -2.94
CA ASN A 96 2.42 11.11 -1.67
C ASN A 96 3.52 10.76 -0.66
N ILE A 97 4.66 11.43 -0.74
CA ILE A 97 5.81 11.19 0.14
C ILE A 97 6.19 12.49 0.83
N TYR A 98 6.31 12.44 2.16
CA TYR A 98 6.53 13.62 3.01
C TYR A 98 7.84 13.55 3.79
N SER A 99 8.42 12.36 3.93
CA SER A 99 9.71 12.16 4.58
C SER A 99 10.85 12.80 3.77
N PRO A 100 11.72 13.62 4.39
CA PRO A 100 12.84 14.27 3.69
C PRO A 100 13.96 13.29 3.30
N ASP A 101 14.08 12.15 3.99
CA ASP A 101 15.28 11.31 3.93
C ASP A 101 15.13 10.09 3.01
N THR A 102 13.91 9.78 2.57
CA THR A 102 13.62 8.54 1.82
C THR A 102 12.60 8.81 0.72
N GLY A 103 13.00 8.60 -0.54
CA GLY A 103 12.08 8.53 -1.66
C GLY A 103 11.29 7.22 -1.68
N PHE A 104 10.20 7.20 -2.45
CA PHE A 104 9.49 5.96 -2.74
C PHE A 104 10.38 4.98 -3.53
N ILE A 105 10.37 3.71 -3.13
CA ILE A 105 11.04 2.62 -3.83
C ILE A 105 9.98 1.58 -4.18
N SER A 106 9.81 1.33 -5.48
CA SER A 106 8.88 0.30 -5.91
C SER A 106 9.39 -1.09 -5.56
N PHE A 107 8.47 -2.00 -5.27
CA PHE A 107 8.74 -3.42 -5.10
C PHE A 107 9.44 -4.00 -6.34
N LYS A 108 9.07 -3.53 -7.54
CA LYS A 108 9.75 -3.91 -8.78
C LYS A 108 11.21 -3.48 -8.81
N ARG A 109 11.52 -2.23 -8.41
CA ARG A 109 12.91 -1.76 -8.36
C ARG A 109 13.72 -2.54 -7.34
N ALA A 110 13.17 -2.76 -6.15
CA ALA A 110 13.82 -3.54 -5.11
C ALA A 110 14.06 -5.00 -5.55
N LEU A 111 13.08 -5.62 -6.21
CA LEU A 111 13.19 -6.96 -6.77
C LEU A 111 14.32 -7.06 -7.78
N TYR A 112 14.38 -6.11 -8.72
CA TYR A 112 15.45 -6.05 -9.72
C TYR A 112 16.83 -5.86 -9.07
N ASP A 113 16.93 -4.99 -8.07
CA ASP A 113 18.17 -4.73 -7.33
C ASP A 113 18.66 -5.95 -6.52
N ILE A 114 17.76 -6.86 -6.10
CA ILE A 114 18.15 -8.12 -5.44
C ILE A 114 18.89 -9.05 -6.43
N GLY A 115 18.45 -9.08 -7.69
CA GLY A 115 19.02 -9.94 -8.73
C GLY A 115 18.86 -11.45 -8.47
N GLY A 116 19.59 -12.24 -9.25
CA GLY A 116 19.63 -13.70 -9.11
C GLY A 116 18.27 -14.38 -9.28
N ARG A 117 18.09 -15.54 -8.61
CA ARG A 117 16.86 -16.34 -8.72
C ARG A 117 15.62 -15.60 -8.23
N ILE A 118 15.74 -14.84 -7.12
CA ILE A 118 14.61 -14.08 -6.55
C ILE A 118 14.04 -13.12 -7.59
N SER A 119 14.90 -12.32 -8.25
CA SER A 119 14.46 -11.37 -9.28
C SER A 119 13.79 -12.02 -10.49
N ASN A 120 14.15 -13.27 -10.83
CA ASN A 120 13.70 -13.94 -12.05
C ASN A 120 12.51 -14.90 -11.82
N GLU A 121 12.26 -15.29 -10.57
CA GLU A 121 11.28 -16.33 -10.24
C GLU A 121 10.14 -15.81 -9.35
N LEU A 122 10.37 -14.79 -8.53
CA LEU A 122 9.33 -14.27 -7.63
C LEU A 122 8.23 -13.56 -8.41
N GLN A 123 7.00 -14.02 -8.25
CA GLN A 123 5.80 -13.43 -8.83
C GLN A 123 5.42 -12.15 -8.09
N LEU A 124 5.36 -11.04 -8.82
CA LEU A 124 5.04 -9.72 -8.28
C LEU A 124 3.98 -9.03 -9.15
N ALA A 125 2.88 -8.62 -8.53
CA ALA A 125 1.88 -7.76 -9.11
C ALA A 125 1.91 -6.39 -8.41
N SER A 126 2.31 -5.34 -9.13
CA SER A 126 2.35 -3.95 -8.64
C SER A 126 1.13 -3.18 -9.12
N PHE A 127 0.44 -2.48 -8.23
CA PHE A 127 -0.78 -1.73 -8.54
C PHE A 127 -0.56 -0.22 -8.49
N MET A 128 -1.11 0.51 -9.47
CA MET A 128 -1.14 1.97 -9.47
C MET A 128 -2.50 2.50 -9.91
N SER A 129 -2.88 3.69 -9.42
CA SER A 129 -4.14 4.37 -9.77
C SER A 129 -3.95 5.88 -9.94
N CYS A 130 -4.69 6.49 -10.87
CA CYS A 130 -4.77 7.95 -10.99
C CYS A 130 -5.58 8.62 -9.86
N SER A 131 -6.24 7.83 -9.00
CA SER A 131 -7.19 8.35 -8.01
C SER A 131 -6.54 9.08 -6.84
N LYS A 132 -5.23 8.87 -6.63
CA LYS A 132 -4.47 9.34 -5.46
C LYS A 132 -3.32 10.24 -5.92
N GLY A 133 -2.46 10.70 -5.02
CA GLY A 133 -1.42 11.66 -5.38
C GLY A 133 -1.90 13.11 -5.36
N TYR A 134 -1.00 13.98 -5.82
CA TYR A 134 -1.32 15.35 -6.20
C TYR A 134 -2.19 15.43 -7.47
N MET A 135 -2.43 14.29 -8.14
CA MET A 135 -3.27 14.17 -9.34
C MET A 135 -4.75 14.01 -8.94
N GLY A 136 -5.07 13.06 -8.04
CA GLY A 136 -6.35 13.06 -7.31
C GLY A 136 -7.62 12.76 -8.13
N GLU A 137 -7.50 12.09 -9.28
CA GLU A 137 -8.56 11.95 -10.28
C GLU A 137 -9.53 10.77 -10.05
N CYS A 138 -10.02 10.61 -8.81
CA CYS A 138 -10.74 9.40 -8.39
C CYS A 138 -12.02 9.08 -9.18
N GLY A 139 -12.70 10.09 -9.72
CA GLY A 139 -13.89 9.94 -10.56
C GLY A 139 -13.61 9.36 -11.95
N LEU A 140 -12.38 9.49 -12.44
CA LEU A 140 -11.98 9.02 -13.79
C LEU A 140 -11.70 7.51 -13.84
N ARG A 141 -11.56 6.87 -12.66
CA ARG A 141 -11.46 5.40 -12.50
C ARG A 141 -10.36 4.76 -13.37
N GLY A 142 -9.19 5.38 -13.40
CA GLY A 142 -7.99 4.87 -14.06
C GLY A 142 -7.03 4.16 -13.10
N GLY A 143 -6.37 3.12 -13.62
CA GLY A 143 -5.29 2.40 -12.94
C GLY A 143 -4.68 1.32 -13.83
N TYR A 144 -3.55 0.78 -13.41
CA TYR A 144 -2.92 -0.38 -14.05
C TYR A 144 -2.36 -1.34 -12.99
N CYS A 145 -2.11 -2.57 -13.42
CA CYS A 145 -1.32 -3.55 -12.68
C CYS A 145 -0.20 -4.06 -13.58
N GLU A 146 1.03 -4.04 -13.10
CA GLU A 146 2.18 -4.65 -13.78
C GLU A 146 2.45 -6.03 -13.18
N LEU A 147 2.52 -7.05 -14.03
CA LEU A 147 2.81 -8.43 -13.66
C LEU A 147 4.26 -8.79 -14.01
N VAL A 148 5.00 -9.31 -13.05
CA VAL A 148 6.40 -9.74 -13.19
C VAL A 148 6.51 -11.22 -12.81
N ASN A 149 7.21 -12.01 -13.64
CA ASN A 149 7.49 -13.44 -13.46
C ASN A 149 6.26 -14.37 -13.34
N PHE A 150 5.09 -13.93 -13.79
CA PHE A 150 3.92 -14.81 -13.87
C PHE A 150 4.03 -15.75 -15.07
N PRO A 151 3.80 -17.07 -14.90
CA PRO A 151 3.71 -18.03 -15.99
C PRO A 151 2.69 -17.62 -17.05
N GLU A 152 2.96 -17.98 -18.31
CA GLU A 152 2.12 -17.59 -19.45
C GLU A 152 0.69 -18.13 -19.32
N ASP A 153 0.52 -19.37 -18.87
CA ASP A 153 -0.78 -19.99 -18.64
C ASP A 153 -1.60 -19.24 -17.58
N VAL A 154 -0.97 -18.75 -16.51
CA VAL A 154 -1.59 -17.89 -15.50
C VAL A 154 -2.03 -16.56 -16.10
N GLN A 155 -1.18 -15.92 -16.92
CA GLN A 155 -1.53 -14.67 -17.61
C GLN A 155 -2.69 -14.86 -18.59
N GLN A 156 -2.75 -15.99 -19.29
CA GLN A 156 -3.87 -16.34 -20.17
C GLN A 156 -5.18 -16.54 -19.40
N GLN A 157 -5.16 -17.16 -18.22
CA GLN A 157 -6.36 -17.27 -17.37
C GLN A 157 -6.84 -15.89 -16.89
N LEU A 158 -5.91 -15.01 -16.49
CA LEU A 158 -6.25 -13.64 -16.13
C LEU A 158 -6.86 -12.89 -17.31
N TYR A 159 -6.25 -12.95 -18.49
CA TYR A 159 -6.77 -12.33 -19.70
C TYR A 159 -8.17 -12.85 -20.07
N LYS A 160 -8.39 -14.16 -19.96
CA LYS A 160 -9.72 -14.77 -20.14
C LYS A 160 -10.74 -14.19 -19.17
N SER A 161 -10.40 -14.05 -17.88
CA SER A 161 -11.29 -13.45 -16.89
C SER A 161 -11.57 -11.96 -17.15
N LEU A 162 -10.58 -11.20 -17.61
CA LEU A 162 -10.72 -9.77 -17.87
C LEU A 162 -11.50 -9.47 -19.15
N SER A 163 -11.27 -10.23 -20.23
CA SER A 163 -11.94 -10.04 -21.52
C SER A 163 -13.46 -10.26 -21.45
N ALA A 164 -13.95 -11.08 -20.51
CA ALA A 164 -15.37 -11.22 -20.22
C ALA A 164 -16.02 -9.90 -19.72
N ARG A 165 -15.21 -8.94 -19.25
CA ARG A 165 -15.64 -7.61 -18.76
C ARG A 165 -15.43 -6.51 -19.81
N LEU A 166 -15.17 -6.87 -21.07
CA LEU A 166 -14.76 -5.97 -22.15
C LEU A 166 -13.40 -5.30 -21.85
N CYS A 167 -13.41 -4.05 -21.40
CA CYS A 167 -12.23 -3.27 -21.05
C CYS A 167 -12.56 -2.21 -20.00
N SER A 168 -11.53 -1.59 -19.40
CA SER A 168 -11.71 -0.39 -18.59
C SER A 168 -12.14 0.79 -19.46
N SER A 169 -12.81 1.79 -18.86
CA SER A 169 -13.28 2.96 -19.62
C SER A 169 -12.13 3.67 -20.33
N LEU A 170 -12.36 4.11 -21.57
CA LEU A 170 -11.37 4.85 -22.36
C LEU A 170 -10.88 6.10 -21.62
N LEU A 171 -11.77 6.83 -20.96
CA LEU A 171 -11.40 8.02 -20.18
C LEU A 171 -10.38 7.68 -19.08
N GLY A 172 -10.64 6.63 -18.28
CA GLY A 172 -9.68 6.17 -17.27
C GLY A 172 -8.34 5.70 -17.85
N GLN A 173 -8.34 5.10 -19.05
CA GLN A 173 -7.10 4.73 -19.74
C GLN A 173 -6.30 5.97 -20.20
N LEU A 174 -6.97 6.96 -20.80
CA LEU A 174 -6.35 8.23 -21.21
C LEU A 174 -5.81 9.01 -20.00
N THR A 175 -6.55 9.03 -18.89
CA THR A 175 -6.08 9.61 -17.64
C THR A 175 -4.80 8.94 -17.18
N MET A 176 -4.72 7.60 -17.21
CA MET A 176 -3.50 6.90 -16.83
C MET A 176 -2.34 7.24 -17.75
N ASP A 177 -2.57 7.36 -19.06
CA ASP A 177 -1.54 7.75 -20.03
C ASP A 177 -0.94 9.13 -19.70
N VAL A 178 -1.79 10.12 -19.38
CA VAL A 178 -1.35 11.46 -18.95
C VAL A 178 -0.59 11.41 -17.62
N VAL A 179 -1.08 10.63 -16.65
CA VAL A 179 -0.48 10.48 -15.32
C VAL A 179 0.93 9.90 -15.40
N VAL A 180 1.16 8.90 -16.25
CA VAL A 180 2.48 8.24 -16.39
C VAL A 180 3.42 8.98 -17.35
N ASN A 181 2.90 9.93 -18.13
CA ASN A 181 3.67 10.76 -19.06
C ASN A 181 3.55 12.27 -18.71
N PRO A 182 4.05 12.71 -17.53
CA PRO A 182 4.02 14.13 -17.17
C PRO A 182 4.93 14.96 -18.10
N PRO A 183 4.75 16.30 -18.13
CA PRO A 183 5.60 17.18 -18.92
C PRO A 183 7.10 16.95 -18.68
N LYS A 184 7.91 17.07 -19.73
CA LYS A 184 9.37 16.89 -19.72
C LYS A 184 10.09 18.24 -19.60
N PRO A 185 11.36 18.28 -19.13
CA PRO A 185 12.08 19.53 -18.89
C PRO A 185 12.15 20.55 -20.04
N HIS A 186 12.02 20.09 -21.29
CA HIS A 186 12.06 20.94 -22.49
C HIS A 186 10.67 21.42 -22.94
N GLU A 187 9.59 20.96 -22.31
CA GLU A 187 8.22 21.28 -22.71
C GLU A 187 7.70 22.55 -22.00
N PRO A 188 6.84 23.37 -22.65
CA PRO A 188 6.43 24.67 -22.11
C PRO A 188 5.75 24.61 -20.74
N SER A 189 4.99 23.54 -20.44
CA SER A 189 4.23 23.38 -19.20
C SER A 189 5.04 22.76 -18.05
N TYR A 190 6.30 22.37 -18.27
CA TYR A 190 7.10 21.69 -17.24
C TYR A 190 7.27 22.51 -15.97
N ASN A 191 7.67 23.77 -16.11
CA ASN A 191 7.95 24.62 -14.96
C ASN A 191 6.69 24.92 -14.15
N SER A 192 5.54 25.14 -14.80
CA SER A 192 4.26 25.32 -14.10
C SER A 192 3.81 24.04 -13.42
N PHE A 193 3.87 22.90 -14.10
CA PHE A 193 3.53 21.59 -13.54
C PHE A 193 4.37 21.26 -12.30
N MET A 194 5.69 21.44 -12.37
CA MET A 194 6.57 21.16 -11.24
C MET A 194 6.29 22.09 -10.06
N LYS A 195 6.01 23.38 -10.32
CA LYS A 195 5.64 24.34 -9.27
C LYS A 195 4.34 23.93 -8.57
N GLU A 196 3.30 23.58 -9.32
CA GLU A 196 2.01 23.15 -8.78
C GLU A 196 2.15 21.85 -7.98
N LYS A 197 2.80 20.85 -8.55
CA LYS A 197 3.10 19.58 -7.89
C LYS A 197 3.83 19.78 -6.57
N SER A 198 4.93 20.56 -6.57
CA SER A 198 5.71 20.83 -5.37
C SER A 198 4.90 21.59 -4.32
N SER A 199 4.09 22.57 -4.73
CA SER A 199 3.21 23.31 -3.81
C SER A 199 2.22 22.39 -3.12
N VAL A 200 1.52 21.53 -3.87
CA VAL A 200 0.53 20.59 -3.32
C VAL A 200 1.18 19.61 -2.35
N LEU A 201 2.34 19.05 -2.71
CA LEU A 201 3.04 18.09 -1.84
C LEU A 201 3.58 18.75 -0.57
N GLU A 202 4.08 19.98 -0.66
CA GLU A 202 4.55 20.74 0.51
C GLU A 202 3.39 21.08 1.45
N GLU A 203 2.25 21.52 0.93
CA GLU A 203 1.05 21.75 1.74
C GLU A 203 0.56 20.47 2.44
N LEU A 204 0.58 19.33 1.74
CA LEU A 204 0.20 18.04 2.32
C LEU A 204 1.17 17.62 3.42
N LYS A 205 2.48 17.82 3.22
CA LYS A 205 3.50 17.58 4.24
C LYS A 205 3.27 18.43 5.48
N GLN A 206 3.05 19.74 5.32
CA GLN A 206 2.77 20.64 6.45
C GLN A 206 1.50 20.22 7.21
N LYS A 207 0.45 19.80 6.50
CA LYS A 207 -0.77 19.25 7.11
C LYS A 207 -0.51 17.94 7.87
N ALA A 208 0.33 17.07 7.33
CA ALA A 208 0.73 15.81 7.97
C ALA A 208 1.50 16.06 9.28
N GLU A 209 2.46 16.98 9.27
CA GLU A 209 3.23 17.40 10.45
C GLU A 209 2.32 18.06 11.49
N LEU A 210 1.44 18.98 11.06
CA LEU A 210 0.48 19.65 11.92
C LEU A 210 -0.48 18.64 12.58
N THR A 211 -0.98 17.68 11.81
CA THR A 211 -1.89 16.63 12.30
C THR A 211 -1.20 15.76 13.35
N THR A 212 0.00 15.29 13.04
CA THR A 212 0.80 14.46 13.96
C THR A 212 1.08 15.20 15.27
N LYS A 213 1.52 16.47 15.18
CA LYS A 213 1.79 17.32 16.34
C LYS A 213 0.53 17.61 17.17
N SER A 214 -0.59 17.89 16.50
CA SER A 214 -1.86 18.21 17.17
C SER A 214 -2.45 17.00 17.87
N LEU A 215 -2.39 15.81 17.27
CA LEU A 215 -2.87 14.58 17.91
C LEU A 215 -2.00 14.22 19.12
N ASN A 216 -0.67 14.33 18.99
CA ASN A 216 0.25 14.04 20.10
C ASN A 216 0.21 15.06 21.24
N SER A 217 -0.43 16.21 21.08
CA SER A 217 -0.62 17.18 22.17
C SER A 217 -1.85 16.87 23.04
N LEU A 218 -2.74 15.99 22.58
CA LEU A 218 -3.95 15.59 23.31
C LEU A 218 -3.64 14.50 24.32
N GLN A 219 -4.20 14.61 25.52
CA GLN A 219 -4.05 13.58 26.55
C GLN A 219 -4.71 12.26 26.10
N GLY A 220 -3.97 11.16 26.21
CA GLY A 220 -4.46 9.82 25.84
C GLY A 220 -4.42 9.54 24.33
N PHE A 221 -3.77 10.39 23.53
CA PHE A 221 -3.54 10.16 22.11
C PHE A 221 -2.06 9.90 21.84
N SER A 222 -1.78 9.04 20.87
CA SER A 222 -0.43 8.84 20.33
C SER A 222 -0.54 8.61 18.82
N CYS A 223 0.25 9.33 18.03
CA CYS A 223 0.22 9.28 16.58
C CYS A 223 1.63 9.14 16.03
N ASN A 224 1.87 8.06 15.28
CA ASN A 224 3.10 7.88 14.52
C ASN A 224 3.24 8.97 13.42
N PRO A 225 4.49 9.29 13.01
CA PRO A 225 4.73 10.20 11.91
C PRO A 225 4.07 9.74 10.60
N ILE A 226 3.36 10.65 9.95
CA ILE A 226 2.77 10.42 8.63
C ILE A 226 3.85 10.71 7.59
N THR A 227 4.46 9.67 7.04
CA THR A 227 5.57 9.77 6.08
C THR A 227 5.13 9.68 4.63
N GLY A 228 3.88 9.25 4.38
CA GLY A 228 3.25 9.27 3.07
C GLY A 228 1.73 9.09 3.11
N ALA A 229 1.14 8.76 1.95
CA ALA A 229 -0.30 8.63 1.75
C ALA A 229 -1.09 9.90 2.14
N MET A 230 -2.27 9.79 2.76
CA MET A 230 -3.09 10.94 3.17
C MET A 230 -3.75 10.76 4.55
N TYR A 231 -3.31 9.78 5.34
CA TYR A 231 -4.01 9.36 6.55
C TYR A 231 -3.09 9.34 7.76
N ALA A 232 -3.69 9.64 8.92
CA ALA A 232 -3.14 9.40 10.24
C ALA A 232 -3.93 8.26 10.89
N PHE A 233 -3.26 7.44 11.70
CA PHE A 233 -3.92 6.39 12.47
C PHE A 233 -3.51 6.49 13.95
N PRO A 234 -4.09 7.45 14.71
CA PRO A 234 -3.72 7.65 16.10
C PRO A 234 -4.26 6.53 16.99
N ARG A 235 -3.45 6.10 17.95
CA ARG A 235 -3.91 5.32 19.10
C ARG A 235 -4.61 6.23 20.09
N ILE A 236 -5.72 5.74 20.62
CA ILE A 236 -6.46 6.39 21.70
C ILE A 236 -6.46 5.44 22.89
N ASP A 237 -5.87 5.88 23.99
CA ASP A 237 -5.87 5.16 25.27
C ASP A 237 -7.21 5.41 25.97
N LEU A 238 -8.21 4.58 25.64
CA LEU A 238 -9.56 4.72 26.18
C LEU A 238 -9.58 4.49 27.71
N PRO A 239 -10.17 5.42 28.49
CA PRO A 239 -10.35 5.21 29.92
C PRO A 239 -11.20 3.98 30.20
N ARG A 240 -10.90 3.26 31.29
CA ARG A 240 -11.64 2.05 31.70
C ARG A 240 -13.16 2.25 31.73
N LYS A 241 -13.64 3.40 32.22
CA LYS A 241 -15.08 3.74 32.22
C LYS A 241 -15.69 3.78 30.83
N ALA A 242 -14.97 4.30 29.83
CA ALA A 242 -15.44 4.35 28.45
C ALA A 242 -15.53 2.93 27.86
N ILE A 243 -14.55 2.07 28.15
CA ILE A 243 -14.56 0.66 27.75
C ILE A 243 -15.74 -0.09 28.38
N GLU A 244 -16.01 0.13 29.67
CA GLU A 244 -17.14 -0.49 30.38
C GLU A 244 -18.48 -0.04 29.80
N ILE A 245 -18.65 1.24 29.48
CA ILE A 245 -19.86 1.77 28.82
C ILE A 245 -20.00 1.17 27.42
N ALA A 246 -18.94 1.13 26.61
CA ALA A 246 -18.98 0.55 25.27
C ALA A 246 -19.46 -0.91 25.28
N LYS A 247 -18.98 -1.70 26.26
CA LYS A 247 -19.44 -3.08 26.48
C LYS A 247 -20.93 -3.16 26.85
N LEU A 248 -21.44 -2.23 27.66
CA LEU A 248 -22.86 -2.21 28.03
C LEU A 248 -23.78 -1.93 26.84
N VAL A 249 -23.34 -1.14 25.87
CA VAL A 249 -24.12 -0.79 24.66
C VAL A 249 -23.80 -1.67 23.44
N ASN A 250 -23.07 -2.78 23.63
CA ASN A 250 -22.64 -3.70 22.56
C ASN A 250 -21.95 -2.99 21.38
N VAL A 251 -21.18 -1.93 21.65
CA VAL A 251 -20.23 -1.42 20.66
C VAL A 251 -19.06 -2.41 20.63
N PRO A 252 -18.73 -2.99 19.47
CA PRO A 252 -17.67 -3.98 19.33
C PRO A 252 -16.30 -3.46 19.78
#